data_AF-X1ABS4-F1
#
_entry.id   AF-X1ABS4-F1
#
_cell.length_a   1.000
_cell.length_b   1.000
_cell.length_c   1.000
_cell.angle_alpha   90.00
_cell.angle_beta   90.00
_cell.angle_gamma   90.00
#
_symmetry.space_group_name_H-M   'P 1'
#
loop_
_entity.id
_entity.type
_entity.pdbx_description
1 polymer ?
#
loop_
_entity_poly.entity_id
_entity_poly.type
_entity_poly.pdbx_seq_one_letter_code
_entity_poly.pdbx_strand_id
1 'polypeptide(L)'
;MKAYLFPKYDTPVKIGKIVATFGAGNVAMDCARTALRLGAERSYIIYRRSDKEMPARAEEIEHAKEEGVVFKLLTNPIRFIGTDEGLLTQVECKKMELGEVDESGRRRPIPISNSEFKIKIDTALVAIGQRPNP
;
A
#
# COMPACT_ATOMS: atom_id res chain seq x y z
N MET A 1 -12.62 -18.62 -2.37
CA MET A 1 -13.22 -17.70 -1.38
C MET A 1 -13.84 -16.53 -2.17
N LYS A 2 -15.16 -16.27 -2.07
CA LYS A 2 -15.87 -15.21 -2.84
C LYS A 2 -16.58 -14.23 -1.91
N ALA A 3 -15.83 -13.63 -0.98
CA ALA A 3 -16.35 -12.75 0.07
C ALA A 3 -17.15 -11.54 -0.47
N TYR A 4 -16.85 -11.10 -1.70
CA TYR A 4 -17.60 -10.03 -2.40
C TYR A 4 -19.03 -10.42 -2.81
N LEU A 5 -19.44 -11.69 -2.62
CA LEU A 5 -20.81 -12.18 -2.86
C LEU A 5 -21.59 -12.41 -1.55
N PHE A 6 -21.15 -11.87 -0.42
CA PHE A 6 -21.92 -11.93 0.83
C PHE A 6 -23.37 -11.43 0.60
N PRO A 7 -24.40 -12.13 1.10
CA PRO A 7 -24.36 -13.25 2.04
C PRO A 7 -24.32 -14.66 1.40
N LYS A 8 -24.14 -14.80 0.08
CA LYS A 8 -24.02 -16.14 -0.56
C LYS A 8 -22.83 -16.95 -0.02
N TYR A 9 -21.80 -16.26 0.47
CA TYR A 9 -20.69 -16.82 1.23
C TYR A 9 -20.62 -16.11 2.58
N ASP A 10 -20.32 -16.88 3.64
CA ASP A 10 -20.53 -16.43 5.02
C ASP A 10 -19.58 -15.32 5.48
N THR A 11 -18.37 -15.25 4.93
CA THR A 11 -17.37 -14.25 5.33
C THR A 11 -17.49 -12.99 4.47
N PRO A 12 -17.91 -11.84 5.03
CA PRO A 12 -17.94 -10.59 4.30
C PRO A 12 -16.53 -10.01 4.14
N VAL A 13 -16.37 -9.10 3.18
CA VAL A 13 -15.20 -8.22 3.08
C VAL A 13 -15.69 -6.81 2.79
N LYS A 14 -15.15 -5.82 3.50
CA LYS A 14 -15.39 -4.40 3.21
C LYS A 14 -14.16 -3.87 2.49
N ILE A 15 -14.31 -3.54 1.21
CA ILE A 15 -13.32 -2.82 0.43
C ILE A 15 -13.89 -1.45 0.09
N GLY A 16 -13.13 -0.39 0.32
CA GLY A 16 -13.51 0.93 -0.12
C GLY A 16 -13.22 1.17 -1.60
N LYS A 17 -13.52 2.37 -2.08
CA LYS A 17 -13.29 2.78 -3.47
C LYS A 17 -11.83 3.10 -3.74
N ILE A 18 -11.11 3.62 -2.76
CA ILE A 18 -9.71 4.07 -2.88
C ILE A 18 -8.85 3.40 -1.82
N VAL A 19 -8.20 2.32 -2.23
CA VAL A 19 -7.40 1.46 -1.36
C VAL A 19 -5.94 1.85 -1.44
N ALA A 20 -5.23 1.86 -0.31
CA ALA A 20 -3.78 1.95 -0.29
C ALA A 20 -3.16 0.79 0.46
N THR A 21 -2.17 0.17 -0.17
CA THR A 21 -1.34 -0.88 0.39
C THR A 21 0.03 -0.31 0.75
N PHE A 22 0.46 -0.48 1.99
CA PHE A 22 1.73 0.03 2.50
C PHE A 22 2.78 -1.08 2.48
N GLY A 23 3.78 -0.94 1.61
CA GLY A 23 4.79 -1.97 1.34
C GLY A 23 5.03 -2.15 -0.15
N ALA A 24 6.00 -3.00 -0.51
CA ALA A 24 6.31 -3.32 -1.92
C ALA A 24 6.86 -4.75 -2.10
N GLY A 25 6.55 -5.66 -1.17
CA GLY A 25 6.81 -7.10 -1.33
C GLY A 25 5.67 -7.81 -2.05
N ASN A 26 5.80 -9.13 -2.26
CA ASN A 26 4.77 -9.91 -2.96
C ASN A 26 3.39 -9.77 -2.30
N VAL A 27 3.33 -9.82 -0.96
CA VAL A 27 2.08 -9.60 -0.20
C VAL A 27 1.45 -8.25 -0.54
N ALA A 28 2.25 -7.20 -0.76
CA ALA A 28 1.73 -5.90 -1.13
C ALA A 28 1.12 -5.92 -2.55
N MET A 29 1.77 -6.62 -3.50
CA MET A 29 1.24 -6.78 -4.86
C MET A 29 -0.07 -7.57 -4.86
N ASP A 30 -0.13 -8.66 -4.10
CA ASP A 30 -1.33 -9.50 -3.95
C ASP A 30 -2.50 -8.69 -3.38
N CYS A 31 -2.26 -7.92 -2.32
CA CYS A 31 -3.24 -7.03 -1.72
C CYS A 31 -3.73 -5.97 -2.72
N ALA A 32 -2.81 -5.29 -3.40
CA ALA A 32 -3.15 -4.18 -4.30
C ALA A 32 -3.96 -4.65 -5.52
N ARG A 33 -3.59 -5.79 -6.13
CA ARG A 33 -4.33 -6.39 -7.26
C ARG A 33 -5.68 -6.95 -6.80
N THR A 34 -5.72 -7.61 -5.64
CA THR A 34 -6.97 -8.15 -5.08
C THR A 34 -7.97 -7.04 -4.78
N ALA A 35 -7.51 -5.89 -4.28
CA ALA A 35 -8.38 -4.73 -4.06
C ALA A 35 -9.10 -4.29 -5.35
N LEU A 36 -8.38 -4.21 -6.48
CA LEU A 36 -8.98 -3.88 -7.78
C LEU A 36 -10.01 -4.93 -8.21
N ARG A 37 -9.67 -6.22 -8.07
CA ARG A 37 -10.58 -7.32 -8.42
C ARG A 37 -11.82 -7.41 -7.53
N LEU A 38 -11.76 -6.88 -6.30
CA LEU A 38 -12.91 -6.73 -5.41
C LEU A 38 -13.75 -5.48 -5.72
N GLY A 39 -13.39 -4.70 -6.75
CA GLY A 39 -14.17 -3.57 -7.23
C GLY A 39 -13.71 -2.19 -6.72
N ALA A 40 -12.52 -2.08 -6.15
CA ALA A 40 -11.96 -0.76 -5.84
C ALA A 40 -11.75 0.05 -7.13
N GLU A 41 -12.19 1.31 -7.14
CA GLU A 41 -11.98 2.24 -8.25
C GLU A 41 -10.50 2.61 -8.41
N ARG A 42 -9.74 2.56 -7.32
CA ARG A 42 -8.30 2.83 -7.32
C ARG A 42 -7.57 2.06 -6.24
N SER A 43 -6.41 1.52 -6.60
CA SER A 43 -5.51 0.83 -5.69
C SER A 43 -4.12 1.45 -5.77
N TYR A 44 -3.59 1.86 -4.62
CA TYR A 44 -2.26 2.42 -4.49
C TYR A 44 -1.29 1.44 -3.83
N ILE A 45 -0.05 1.45 -4.31
CA ILE A 45 1.10 0.97 -3.55
C ILE A 45 1.81 2.21 -2.98
N ILE A 46 1.92 2.32 -1.66
CA ILE A 46 2.69 3.38 -1.00
C ILE A 46 3.98 2.76 -0.47
N TYR A 47 5.11 3.20 -1.02
CA TYR A 47 6.40 2.64 -0.71
C TYR A 47 7.46 3.72 -0.47
N ARG A 48 8.22 3.56 0.61
CA ARG A 48 9.20 4.55 1.07
C ARG A 48 10.50 4.59 0.25
N ARG A 49 10.75 3.63 -0.64
CA ARG A 49 11.95 3.60 -1.52
C ARG A 49 11.54 3.69 -3.00
N SER A 50 12.50 3.52 -3.92
CA SER A 50 12.22 3.54 -5.35
C SER A 50 11.85 2.15 -5.89
N ASP A 51 11.53 2.11 -7.18
CA ASP A 51 11.17 0.90 -7.94
C ASP A 51 12.28 -0.16 -7.84
N LYS A 52 13.56 0.28 -7.86
CA LYS A 52 14.73 -0.61 -7.80
C LYS A 52 14.90 -1.33 -6.47
N GLU A 53 14.38 -0.79 -5.38
CA GLU A 53 14.49 -1.40 -4.05
C GLU A 53 13.29 -2.28 -3.68
N MET A 54 12.28 -2.38 -4.56
CA MET A 54 11.10 -3.19 -4.30
C MET A 54 11.48 -4.68 -4.21
N PRO A 55 11.14 -5.37 -3.11
CA PRO A 55 11.50 -6.78 -2.92
C PRO A 55 10.53 -7.76 -3.59
N ALA A 56 9.44 -7.30 -4.20
CA ALA A 56 8.53 -8.14 -4.96
C ALA A 56 9.19 -8.71 -6.22
N ARG A 57 8.67 -9.83 -6.73
CA ARG A 57 9.09 -10.37 -8.03
C ARG A 57 8.79 -9.34 -9.13
N ALA A 58 9.72 -9.15 -10.06
CA ALA A 58 9.58 -8.19 -11.16
C ALA A 58 8.28 -8.43 -11.97
N GLU A 59 7.99 -9.70 -12.24
CA GLU A 59 6.74 -10.16 -12.90
C GLU A 59 5.48 -9.71 -12.14
N GLU A 60 5.46 -9.80 -10.80
CA GLU A 60 4.30 -9.38 -10.00
C GLU A 60 4.13 -7.86 -9.98
N ILE A 61 5.24 -7.12 -10.02
CA ILE A 61 5.23 -5.66 -10.15
C ILE A 61 4.67 -5.25 -11.52
N GLU A 62 5.10 -5.93 -12.59
CA GLU A 62 4.63 -5.70 -13.95
C GLU A 62 3.12 -5.99 -14.07
N HIS A 63 2.68 -7.18 -13.65
CA HIS A 63 1.25 -7.51 -13.62
C HIS A 63 0.41 -6.52 -12.79
N ALA A 64 0.94 -6.04 -11.66
CA ALA A 64 0.26 -5.00 -10.88
C ALA A 64 0.14 -3.68 -11.66
N LYS A 65 1.19 -3.26 -12.37
CA LYS A 65 1.15 -2.07 -13.24
C LYS A 65 0.15 -2.24 -14.38
N GLU A 66 0.13 -3.39 -15.04
CA GLU A 66 -0.81 -3.73 -16.12
C GLU A 66 -2.28 -3.74 -15.66
N GLU A 67 -2.55 -4.24 -14.45
CA GLU A 67 -3.89 -4.20 -13.85
C GLU A 67 -4.31 -2.80 -13.39
N GLY A 68 -3.41 -1.80 -13.45
CA GLY A 68 -3.72 -0.40 -13.13
C GLY A 68 -3.43 0.01 -11.68
N VAL A 69 -2.63 -0.76 -10.93
CA VAL A 69 -2.16 -0.35 -9.61
C VAL A 69 -1.28 0.89 -9.73
N VAL A 70 -1.56 1.91 -8.90
CA VAL A 70 -0.83 3.18 -8.93
C VAL A 70 0.27 3.19 -7.88
N PHE A 71 1.53 3.29 -8.31
CA PHE A 71 2.69 3.29 -7.42
C PHE A 71 3.02 4.71 -6.93
N LYS A 72 2.96 4.92 -5.62
CA LYS A 72 3.45 6.09 -4.88
C LYS A 72 4.78 5.72 -4.21
N LEU A 73 5.83 5.73 -5.02
CA LEU A 73 7.21 5.50 -4.58
C LEU A 73 7.74 6.71 -3.81
N LEU A 74 8.86 6.52 -3.10
CA LEU A 74 9.49 7.55 -2.28
C LEU A 74 8.48 8.28 -1.37
N THR A 75 7.54 7.53 -0.80
CA THR A 75 6.43 8.03 -0.01
C THR A 75 6.28 7.19 1.24
N ASN A 76 6.31 7.82 2.40
CA ASN A 76 6.18 7.15 3.70
C ASN A 76 4.95 7.66 4.45
N PRO A 77 4.06 6.79 4.96
CA PRO A 77 2.94 7.23 5.79
C PRO A 77 3.42 7.81 7.12
N ILE A 78 2.76 8.87 7.58
CA ILE A 78 2.96 9.49 8.89
C ILE A 78 1.81 9.12 9.82
N ARG A 79 0.56 9.34 9.39
CA ARG A 79 -0.64 9.00 10.17
C ARG A 79 -1.86 8.80 9.29
N PHE A 80 -2.80 8.02 9.80
CA PHE A 80 -4.15 7.88 9.25
C PHE A 80 -5.06 8.99 9.78
N ILE A 81 -5.98 9.43 8.93
CA ILE A 81 -6.96 10.48 9.25
C ILE A 81 -8.34 9.89 8.98
N GLY A 82 -9.20 9.90 9.99
CA GLY A 82 -10.56 9.38 9.92
C GLY A 82 -11.62 10.37 10.37
N THR A 83 -12.88 10.00 10.20
CA THR A 83 -14.04 10.71 10.75
C THR A 83 -14.22 10.39 12.23
N ASP A 84 -15.08 11.15 12.90
CA ASP A 84 -15.47 10.90 14.32
C ASP A 84 -16.16 9.54 14.50
N GLU A 85 -16.71 8.97 13.43
CA GLU A 85 -17.33 7.64 13.38
C GLU A 85 -16.30 6.50 13.20
N GLY A 86 -15.00 6.84 13.16
CA GLY A 86 -13.91 5.87 13.01
C GLY A 86 -13.69 5.38 11.58
N LEU A 87 -14.20 6.08 10.57
CA LEU A 87 -14.00 5.73 9.16
C LEU A 87 -12.75 6.40 8.59
N LEU A 88 -11.87 5.63 7.96
CA LEU A 88 -10.69 6.14 7.28
C LEU A 88 -11.09 7.01 6.07
N THR A 89 -10.47 8.19 5.94
CA THR A 89 -10.73 9.11 4.82
C THR A 89 -9.46 9.50 4.08
N GLN A 90 -8.33 9.56 4.78
CA GLN A 90 -7.05 9.98 4.23
C GLN A 90 -5.87 9.33 4.97
N VAL A 91 -4.72 9.33 4.30
CA VAL A 91 -3.41 9.11 4.94
C VAL A 91 -2.55 10.34 4.68
N GLU A 92 -1.92 10.85 5.73
CA GLU A 92 -0.86 11.84 5.61
C GLU A 92 0.46 11.12 5.38
N CYS A 93 1.19 11.55 4.36
CA CYS A 93 2.44 10.96 3.92
C CYS A 93 3.53 12.04 3.81
N LYS A 94 4.78 11.60 3.82
CA LYS A 94 5.97 12.43 3.59
C LYS A 94 6.72 11.94 2.37
N LYS A 95 7.36 12.84 1.63
CA LYS A 95 8.28 12.46 0.57
C LYS A 95 9.61 11.98 1.16
N MET A 96 10.18 11.01 0.48
CA MET A 96 11.47 10.43 0.80
C MET A 96 12.45 10.72 -0.32
N GLU A 97 13.74 10.76 -0.01
CA GLU A 97 14.84 10.64 -0.96
C GLU A 97 15.67 9.41 -0.63
N LEU A 98 16.49 8.95 -1.57
CA LEU A 98 17.38 7.83 -1.33
C LEU A 98 18.74 8.33 -0.84
N GLY A 99 19.17 7.81 0.30
CA GLY A 99 20.54 8.00 0.80
C GLY A 99 21.47 6.87 0.39
N GLU A 100 22.45 6.60 1.26
CA GLU A 100 23.39 5.49 1.14
C GLU A 100 22.73 4.12 1.23
N VAL A 101 23.44 3.09 0.77
CA VAL A 101 23.02 1.69 0.87
C VAL A 101 23.01 1.25 2.35
N ASP A 102 21.93 0.57 2.77
CA ASP A 102 21.77 -0.02 4.09
C ASP A 102 22.29 -1.46 4.17
N GLU A 103 22.26 -2.06 5.36
CA GLU A 103 22.70 -3.43 5.61
C GLU A 103 21.94 -4.49 4.79
N SER A 104 20.73 -4.17 4.31
CA SER A 104 19.96 -5.05 3.43
C SER A 104 20.37 -4.95 1.95
N GLY A 105 21.42 -4.19 1.64
CA GLY A 105 21.89 -3.95 0.27
C GLY A 105 21.02 -2.96 -0.51
N ARG A 106 20.12 -2.22 0.15
CA ARG A 106 19.17 -1.32 -0.51
C ARG A 106 19.36 0.11 -0.01
N ARG A 107 19.10 1.11 -0.86
CA ARG A 107 19.26 2.51 -0.46
C ARG A 107 18.28 2.88 0.67
N ARG A 108 18.81 3.54 1.71
CA ARG A 108 18.01 3.96 2.87
C ARG A 108 17.08 5.12 2.47
N PRO A 109 15.82 5.12 2.89
CA PRO A 109 14.92 6.24 2.64
C PRO A 109 15.14 7.33 3.69
N ILE A 110 15.38 8.57 3.25
CA ILE A 110 15.59 9.75 4.09
C ILE A 110 14.38 10.69 3.93
N PRO A 111 13.73 11.16 5.00
CA PRO A 111 12.57 12.04 4.90
C PRO A 111 12.97 13.44 4.43
N ILE A 112 12.26 13.98 3.44
CA ILE A 112 12.45 15.36 2.96
C ILE A 112 11.65 16.31 3.87
N SER A 113 12.30 17.34 4.42
CA SER A 113 11.64 18.35 5.27
C SER A 113 10.53 19.10 4.54
N ASN A 114 9.44 19.41 5.26
CA ASN A 114 8.28 20.18 4.76
C ASN A 114 7.68 19.63 3.46
N SER A 115 7.60 18.30 3.34
CA SER A 115 7.13 17.59 2.16
C SER A 115 5.87 16.76 2.43
N GLU A 116 5.16 17.08 3.51
CA GLU A 116 3.94 16.41 3.94
C GLU A 116 2.79 16.69 2.98
N PHE A 117 2.04 15.65 2.64
CA PHE A 117 0.87 15.73 1.78
C PHE A 117 -0.13 14.64 2.14
N LYS A 118 -1.40 14.83 1.77
CA LYS A 118 -2.48 13.90 2.07
C LYS A 118 -2.92 13.16 0.81
N ILE A 119 -3.21 11.87 0.98
CA ILE A 119 -3.79 11.01 -0.06
C ILE A 119 -5.15 10.56 0.44
N LYS A 120 -6.20 10.80 -0.34
CA LYS A 120 -7.54 10.29 -0.05
C LYS A 120 -7.52 8.76 -0.20
N ILE A 121 -7.91 8.06 0.85
CA ILE A 121 -8.05 6.60 0.91
C ILE A 121 -9.18 6.23 1.86
N ASP A 122 -9.88 5.16 1.61
CA ASP A 122 -10.95 4.64 2.47
C ASP A 122 -10.64 3.23 3.00
N THR A 123 -9.61 2.58 2.49
CA THR A 123 -9.08 1.32 3.05
C THR A 123 -7.55 1.32 3.05
N ALA A 124 -6.97 0.91 4.17
CA ALA A 124 -5.53 0.75 4.37
C ALA A 124 -5.19 -0.73 4.54
N LEU A 125 -4.27 -1.25 3.72
CA LEU A 125 -3.73 -2.60 3.82
C LEU A 125 -2.25 -2.51 4.24
N VAL A 126 -1.91 -3.04 5.42
CA VAL A 126 -0.56 -2.93 5.98
C VAL A 126 0.25 -4.18 5.63
N ALA A 127 1.15 -4.06 4.66
CA ALA A 127 1.96 -5.16 4.12
C ALA A 127 3.47 -4.89 4.32
N ILE A 128 3.84 -4.51 5.56
CA ILE A 128 5.22 -4.10 5.92
C ILE A 128 6.10 -5.25 6.46
N GLY A 129 5.61 -6.48 6.35
CA GLY A 129 6.26 -7.68 6.87
C GLY A 129 5.58 -8.22 8.13
N GLN A 130 5.95 -9.45 8.49
CA GLN A 130 5.42 -10.18 9.64
C GLN A 130 6.57 -10.73 10.47
N ARG A 131 6.31 -11.04 11.75
CA ARG A 131 7.28 -11.69 12.65
C ARG A 131 6.67 -12.98 13.19
N PRO A 132 7.49 -13.98 13.57
CA PRO A 132 7.01 -15.16 14.28
C PRO A 132 6.25 -14.76 15.56
N ASN A 133 5.31 -15.60 15.99
CA ASN A 133 4.71 -15.47 17.31
C ASN A 133 5.79 -15.74 18.38
N PRO A 134 6.12 -14.79 19.26
CA PRO A 134 7.12 -14.97 20.31
C PRO A 134 6.76 -16.08 21.30
#